data_AF-A0A0N4VWX9-F1
#
_entry.id   AF-A0A0N4VWX9-F1
#
_cell.length_a   1.000
_cell.length_b   1.000
_cell.length_c   1.000
_cell.angle_alpha   90.00
_cell.angle_beta   90.00
_cell.angle_gamma   90.00
#
_symmetry.space_group_name_H-M   'P 1'
#
loop_
_entity.id
_entity.type
_entity.pdbx_description
1 polymer ?
#
loop_
_entity_poly.entity_id
_entity_poly.type
_entity_poly.pdbx_seq_one_letter_code
_entity_poly.pdbx_strand_id
1 'polypeptide(L)'
;MALKQALQASMASSKVVNSKTLLTNCIYLEDSVIELFGITIYGTPWQPRVDNWAFNLSRGQPLLDKWNNIPAGVDVLLTHTPPLGHGDMMCDGQRMGCVELLNSVTKRIKPKYHVFSHIHEG
;
A
#
# COMPACT_ATOMS: atom_id res chain seq x y z
N MET A 1 15.31 -11.60 18.16
CA MET A 1 14.62 -12.91 18.30
C MET A 1 13.61 -12.94 19.44
N ALA A 2 13.91 -12.41 20.64
CA ALA A 2 13.00 -12.43 21.79
C ALA A 2 11.63 -11.74 21.54
N LEU A 3 11.60 -10.57 20.87
CA LEU A 3 10.34 -9.86 20.59
C LEU A 3 9.39 -10.67 19.70
N LYS A 4 9.92 -11.33 18.67
CA LYS A 4 9.12 -12.16 17.76
C LYS A 4 8.52 -13.36 18.50
N GLN A 5 9.28 -13.98 19.40
CA GLN A 5 8.81 -15.09 20.23
C GLN A 5 7.76 -14.64 21.25
N ALA A 6 7.96 -13.49 21.90
CA ALA A 6 6.99 -12.93 22.83
C ALA A 6 5.66 -12.56 22.13
N LEU A 7 5.73 -11.95 20.94
CA LEU A 7 4.56 -11.66 20.12
C LEU A 7 3.83 -12.95 19.72
N GLN A 8 4.55 -13.97 19.25
CA GLN A 8 3.95 -15.25 18.89
C GLN A 8 3.28 -15.94 20.08
N ALA A 9 3.91 -15.92 21.26
CA ALA A 9 3.33 -16.48 22.48
C ALA A 9 2.06 -15.73 22.90
N SER A 10 2.06 -14.39 22.81
CA SER A 10 0.89 -13.56 23.09
C SER A 10 -0.25 -13.82 22.09
N MET A 11 0.04 -13.86 20.79
CA MET A 11 -0.96 -14.17 19.77
C MET A 11 -1.57 -15.57 19.96
N ALA A 12 -0.75 -16.56 20.32
CA ALA A 12 -1.20 -17.92 20.61
C ALA A 12 -2.12 -17.96 21.85
N SER A 13 -1.75 -17.27 22.92
CA SER A 13 -2.57 -17.16 24.14
C SER A 13 -3.93 -16.51 23.87
N SER A 14 -3.98 -15.49 23.02
CA SER A 14 -5.20 -14.82 22.60
C SER A 14 -5.97 -15.51 21.46
N LYS A 15 -5.53 -16.71 21.03
CA LYS A 15 -6.10 -17.47 19.89
C LYS A 15 -6.16 -16.66 18.57
N VAL A 16 -5.28 -15.67 18.42
CA VAL A 16 -5.18 -14.85 17.22
C VAL A 16 -4.32 -15.58 16.21
N VAL A 17 -4.96 -16.22 15.23
CA VAL A 17 -4.26 -16.97 14.16
C VAL A 17 -3.68 -16.02 13.11
N ASN A 18 -4.32 -14.88 12.88
CA ASN A 18 -3.91 -13.87 11.90
C ASN A 18 -4.29 -12.48 12.43
N SER A 19 -3.37 -11.51 12.41
CA SER A 19 -3.66 -10.14 12.86
C SER A 19 -4.82 -9.50 12.10
N LYS A 20 -5.07 -9.91 10.84
CA LYS A 20 -6.22 -9.45 10.03
C LYS A 20 -7.56 -9.79 10.68
N THR A 21 -7.66 -10.86 11.48
CA THR A 21 -8.93 -11.23 12.15
C THR A 21 -9.28 -10.28 13.30
N LEU A 22 -8.33 -9.45 13.74
CA LEU A 22 -8.57 -8.42 14.75
C LEU A 22 -9.22 -7.16 14.16
N LEU A 23 -9.17 -7.00 12.84
CA LEU A 23 -9.73 -5.85 12.12
C LEU A 23 -11.23 -6.04 11.87
N THR A 24 -12.03 -6.08 12.93
CA THR A 24 -13.47 -6.43 12.85
C THR A 24 -14.37 -5.30 12.35
N ASN A 25 -13.91 -4.04 12.44
CA ASN A 25 -14.68 -2.85 12.08
C ASN A 25 -14.14 -2.13 10.84
N CYS A 26 -13.38 -2.84 10.00
CA CYS A 26 -12.94 -2.30 8.72
C CYS A 26 -12.84 -3.41 7.66
N ILE A 27 -12.77 -2.98 6.40
CA ILE A 27 -12.48 -3.87 5.28
C ILE A 27 -11.00 -3.74 4.99
N TYR A 28 -10.25 -4.79 5.27
CA TYR A 28 -8.82 -4.84 4.99
C TYR A 28 -8.57 -5.17 3.51
N LEU A 29 -7.82 -4.30 2.83
CA LEU A 29 -7.40 -4.51 1.43
C LEU A 29 -5.88 -4.69 1.36
N GLU A 30 -5.44 -5.77 0.73
CA GLU A 30 -4.03 -6.06 0.41
C GLU A 30 -4.01 -6.81 -0.92
N ASP A 31 -3.55 -6.13 -1.97
CA ASP A 31 -3.56 -6.64 -3.34
C ASP A 31 -4.96 -7.13 -3.77
N SER A 32 -6.00 -6.45 -3.31
CA SER A 32 -7.40 -6.87 -3.49
C SER A 32 -8.32 -5.71 -3.87
N VAL A 33 -9.45 -6.10 -4.46
CA VAL A 33 -10.51 -5.19 -4.91
C VAL A 33 -11.77 -5.41 -4.08
N ILE A 34 -12.52 -4.34 -3.86
CA ILE A 34 -13.89 -4.41 -3.36
C ILE A 34 -14.79 -3.44 -4.12
N GLU A 35 -16.05 -3.81 -4.26
CA GLU A 35 -17.10 -2.91 -4.75
C GLU A 35 -18.02 -2.55 -3.59
N LEU A 36 -18.19 -1.25 -3.33
CA LEU A 36 -19.10 -0.73 -2.31
C LEU A 36 -19.95 0.37 -2.94
N PHE A 37 -21.27 0.25 -2.87
CA PHE A 37 -22.21 1.26 -3.42
C PHE A 37 -21.95 1.59 -4.90
N GLY A 38 -21.53 0.60 -5.70
CA GLY A 38 -21.17 0.77 -7.12
C GLY A 38 -19.83 1.47 -7.37
N ILE A 39 -19.00 1.65 -6.33
CA ILE A 39 -17.65 2.22 -6.43
C ILE A 39 -16.63 1.08 -6.30
N THR A 40 -15.76 0.93 -7.30
CA THR A 40 -14.68 -0.07 -7.27
C THR A 40 -13.44 0.52 -6.61
N ILE A 41 -12.97 -0.12 -5.53
CA ILE A 41 -11.80 0.31 -4.74
C ILE A 41 -10.75 -0.80 -4.75
N TYR A 42 -9.54 -0.50 -5.21
CA TYR A 42 -8.40 -1.40 -5.12
C TYR A 42 -7.40 -0.92 -4.08
N GLY A 43 -6.96 -1.80 -3.18
CA GLY A 43 -6.01 -1.45 -2.11
C GLY A 43 -4.75 -2.31 -2.13
N THR A 44 -3.59 -1.67 -2.01
CA THR A 44 -2.30 -2.37 -1.93
C THR A 44 -1.28 -1.62 -1.07
N PRO A 45 -0.51 -2.30 -0.19
CA PRO A 45 0.34 -1.64 0.80
C PRO A 45 1.79 -1.41 0.36
N TRP A 46 2.20 -1.91 -0.82
CA TRP A 46 3.62 -1.94 -1.20
C TRP A 46 4.24 -0.56 -1.30
N GLN A 47 5.53 -0.51 -0.98
CA GLN A 47 6.32 0.72 -1.01
C GLN A 47 7.77 0.50 -1.45
N PRO A 48 8.42 1.51 -2.07
CA PRO A 48 9.87 1.56 -2.18
C PRO A 48 10.52 1.32 -0.82
N ARG A 49 11.59 0.53 -0.81
CA ARG A 49 12.29 0.17 0.40
C ARG A 49 12.69 1.40 1.23
N VAL A 50 12.12 1.49 2.42
CA VAL A 50 12.53 2.39 3.51
C VAL A 50 12.86 1.54 4.73
N ASP A 51 14.13 1.55 5.14
CA ASP A 51 14.65 0.75 6.24
C ASP A 51 14.22 -0.74 6.19
N ASN A 52 13.87 -1.30 7.35
CA ASN A 52 13.40 -2.67 7.53
C ASN A 52 11.89 -2.72 7.88
N TRP A 53 11.09 -1.81 7.32
CA TRP A 53 9.63 -1.81 7.48
C TRP A 53 8.94 -2.91 6.66
N ALA A 54 7.67 -3.15 6.97
CA ALA A 54 6.82 -4.08 6.22
C ALA A 54 6.54 -3.55 4.80
N PHE A 55 6.16 -4.46 3.89
CA PHE A 55 5.74 -4.14 2.52
C PHE A 55 6.79 -3.39 1.67
N ASN A 56 8.07 -3.54 2.01
CA ASN A 56 9.19 -2.98 1.25
C ASN A 56 9.55 -3.83 0.02
N LEU A 57 9.64 -3.17 -1.14
CA LEU A 57 10.21 -3.73 -2.37
C LEU A 57 11.23 -2.78 -2.96
N SER A 58 12.17 -3.32 -3.74
CA SER A 58 13.12 -2.50 -4.48
C SER A 58 12.40 -1.71 -5.57
N ARG A 59 12.85 -0.48 -5.84
CA ARG A 59 12.35 0.34 -6.95
C ARG A 59 12.55 -0.37 -8.30
N GLY A 60 11.76 0.00 -9.31
CA GLY A 60 11.79 -0.64 -10.63
C GLY A 60 10.86 -1.85 -10.71
N GLN A 61 11.35 -2.93 -11.34
CA GLN A 61 10.54 -4.11 -11.70
C GLN A 61 9.75 -4.72 -10.53
N PRO A 62 10.31 -4.90 -9.31
CA PRO A 62 9.57 -5.54 -8.22
C PRO A 62 8.29 -4.78 -7.81
N LEU A 63 8.34 -3.44 -7.80
CA LEU A 63 7.16 -2.62 -7.58
C LEU A 63 6.24 -2.63 -8.78
N LEU A 64 6.79 -2.56 -10.00
CA LEU A 64 5.99 -2.62 -11.22
C LEU A 64 5.17 -3.91 -11.32
N ASP A 65 5.72 -5.05 -10.91
CA ASP A 65 5.01 -6.33 -10.86
C ASP A 65 3.77 -6.27 -9.97
N LYS A 66 3.86 -5.54 -8.84
CA LYS A 66 2.69 -5.28 -7.98
C LYS A 66 1.70 -4.35 -8.63
N TRP A 67 2.17 -3.26 -9.24
CA TRP A 67 1.29 -2.31 -9.91
C TRP A 67 0.56 -2.93 -11.11
N ASN A 68 1.19 -3.89 -11.80
CA ASN A 68 0.60 -4.62 -12.92
C ASN A 68 -0.61 -5.47 -12.53
N ASN A 69 -0.72 -5.88 -11.26
CA ASN A 69 -1.88 -6.63 -10.77
C ASN A 69 -3.10 -5.74 -10.51
N ILE A 70 -2.95 -4.41 -10.50
CA ILE A 70 -4.05 -3.47 -10.32
C ILE A 70 -4.91 -3.47 -11.60
N PRO A 71 -6.23 -3.77 -11.53
CA PRO A 71 -7.12 -3.70 -12.68
C PRO A 71 -7.19 -2.29 -13.26
N ALA A 72 -7.43 -2.18 -14.57
CA ALA A 72 -7.72 -0.90 -15.19
C ALA A 72 -9.15 -0.44 -14.82
N GLY A 73 -9.35 0.88 -14.69
CA GLY A 73 -10.69 1.46 -14.53
C GLY A 73 -11.30 1.35 -13.13
N VAL A 74 -10.50 1.03 -12.10
CA VAL A 74 -10.96 1.15 -10.71
C VAL A 74 -11.29 2.61 -10.39
N ASP A 75 -12.38 2.88 -9.68
CA ASP A 75 -12.77 4.26 -9.36
C ASP A 75 -11.79 4.90 -8.38
N VAL A 76 -11.38 4.14 -7.36
CA VAL A 76 -10.47 4.58 -6.30
C VAL A 76 -9.30 3.61 -6.20
N LEU A 77 -8.09 4.15 -6.29
CA LEU A 77 -6.86 3.43 -5.97
C LEU A 77 -6.38 3.88 -4.57
N LEU A 78 -6.18 2.92 -3.67
CA LEU A 78 -5.58 3.12 -2.35
C LEU A 78 -4.18 2.50 -2.34
N THR A 79 -3.15 3.33 -2.15
CA THR A 79 -1.77 2.85 -1.95
C THR A 79 -1.18 3.47 -0.68
N HIS A 80 -0.21 2.81 -0.06
CA HIS A 80 0.54 3.47 1.01
C HIS A 80 1.49 4.53 0.44
N THR A 81 2.25 4.18 -0.61
CA THR A 81 3.21 5.08 -1.28
C THR A 81 2.55 6.06 -2.24
N PRO A 82 3.02 7.32 -2.32
CA PRO A 82 2.60 8.29 -3.32
C PRO A 82 3.21 8.02 -4.72
N PRO A 83 2.52 8.35 -5.82
CA PRO A 83 3.16 8.40 -7.13
C PRO A 83 4.19 9.54 -7.15
N LEU A 84 5.28 9.39 -7.92
CA LEU A 84 6.30 10.44 -8.03
C LEU A 84 5.66 11.80 -8.39
N GLY A 85 6.09 12.85 -7.70
CA GLY A 85 5.69 14.23 -7.98
C GLY A 85 4.40 14.69 -7.29
N HIS A 86 3.69 13.82 -6.57
CA HIS A 86 2.42 14.15 -5.92
C HIS A 86 2.45 13.77 -4.44
N GLY A 87 2.44 14.75 -3.53
CA GLY A 87 2.47 14.52 -2.08
C GLY A 87 3.65 13.64 -1.64
N ASP A 88 4.79 13.79 -2.31
CA ASP A 88 5.95 12.91 -2.15
C ASP A 88 7.25 13.64 -1.79
N MET A 89 7.15 14.94 -1.50
CA MET A 89 8.29 15.80 -1.19
C MET A 89 8.60 15.73 0.30
N MET A 90 9.86 15.47 0.64
CA MET A 90 10.36 15.54 2.00
C MET A 90 10.90 16.94 2.34
N CYS A 91 11.05 17.23 3.64
CA CYS A 91 11.62 18.49 4.12
C CYS A 91 13.05 18.78 3.61
N ASP A 92 13.81 17.75 3.23
CA ASP A 92 15.17 17.89 2.68
C ASP A 92 15.17 18.09 1.15
N GLY A 93 14.00 18.21 0.53
CA GLY A 93 13.81 18.43 -0.91
C GLY A 93 13.89 17.15 -1.75
N GLN A 94 14.06 15.98 -1.13
CA GLN A 94 14.01 14.71 -1.85
C GLN A 94 12.58 14.29 -2.15
N ARG A 95 12.42 13.53 -3.23
CA ARG A 95 11.14 12.93 -3.63
C ARG A 95 11.14 11.44 -3.40
N MET A 96 10.17 10.95 -2.63
CA MET A 96 10.06 9.55 -2.24
C MET A 96 9.04 8.76 -3.05
N GLY A 97 8.28 9.41 -3.92
CA GLY A 97 7.23 8.75 -4.70
C GLY A 97 7.79 7.72 -5.69
N CYS A 98 6.91 6.84 -6.17
CA CYS A 98 7.28 5.77 -7.09
C CYS A 98 7.01 6.16 -8.56
N VAL A 99 8.04 6.07 -9.40
CA VAL A 99 7.95 6.36 -10.84
C VAL A 99 7.08 5.33 -11.56
N GLU A 100 7.21 4.06 -11.21
CA GLU A 100 6.43 2.97 -11.80
C GLU A 100 4.94 3.11 -11.45
N LEU A 101 4.64 3.57 -10.23
CA LEU A 101 3.28 3.86 -9.79
C LEU A 101 2.70 5.04 -10.58
N LEU A 102 3.43 6.16 -10.70
CA LEU A 102 3.00 7.31 -11.51
C LEU A 102 2.69 6.88 -12.95
N ASN A 103 3.58 6.11 -13.58
CA ASN A 103 3.37 5.61 -14.94
C ASN A 103 2.14 4.70 -15.03
N SER A 104 1.95 3.80 -14.06
CA SER A 104 0.80 2.88 -14.05
C SER A 104 -0.53 3.63 -13.89
N VAL A 105 -0.58 4.59 -12.97
CA VAL A 105 -1.75 5.43 -12.68
C VAL A 105 -2.14 6.27 -13.91
N THR A 106 -1.16 6.95 -14.51
CA THR A 106 -1.43 7.88 -15.63
C THR A 106 -1.71 7.18 -16.96
N LYS A 107 -1.08 6.03 -17.23
CA LYS A 107 -1.16 5.37 -18.55
C LYS A 107 -2.20 4.26 -18.61
N ARG A 108 -2.38 3.47 -17.53
CA ARG A 108 -3.16 2.23 -17.57
C ARG A 108 -4.33 2.20 -16.59
N ILE A 109 -4.07 2.46 -15.30
CA ILE A 109 -5.09 2.29 -14.24
C ILE A 109 -6.13 3.40 -14.34
N LYS A 110 -5.70 4.66 -14.47
CA LYS A 110 -6.51 5.87 -14.63
C LYS A 110 -7.71 5.94 -13.65
N PRO A 111 -7.47 5.84 -12.33
CA PRO A 111 -8.55 5.95 -11.36
C PRO A 111 -9.09 7.37 -11.30
N LYS A 112 -10.34 7.54 -10.86
CA LYS A 112 -10.91 8.89 -10.60
C LYS A 112 -10.21 9.54 -9.41
N TYR A 113 -9.88 8.74 -8.40
CA TYR A 113 -9.15 9.18 -7.22
C TYR A 113 -8.02 8.22 -6.90
N HIS A 114 -6.85 8.77 -6.59
CA HIS A 114 -5.73 8.03 -6.02
C HIS A 114 -5.45 8.61 -4.63
N VAL A 115 -5.66 7.82 -3.60
CA VAL A 115 -5.44 8.21 -2.19
C VAL A 115 -4.21 7.48 -1.67
N PHE A 116 -3.31 8.22 -1.05
CA PHE A 116 -2.03 7.73 -0.56
C PHE A 116 -1.54 8.50 0.66
N SER A 117 -0.45 8.03 1.26
CA SER A 117 0.15 8.61 2.46
C SER A 117 1.68 8.41 2.44
N HIS A 118 2.26 7.87 3.51
CA HIS A 118 3.69 7.62 3.72
C HIS A 118 4.53 8.87 3.97
N ILE A 119 4.34 9.92 3.17
CA ILE A 119 5.01 11.21 3.36
C ILE A 119 4.06 12.12 4.14
N HIS A 120 4.53 12.62 5.27
CA HIS A 120 3.72 13.37 6.25
C HIS A 120 3.91 14.89 6.11
N GLU A 121 4.87 15.29 5.27
CA GLU A 121 5.33 16.66 5.08
C GLU A 121 4.40 17.53 4.22
N GLY A 122 3.45 16.93 3.51
CA GLY A 122 2.49 17.62 2.63
C GLY A 122 2.94 17.70 1.18
#